data_AF-A0A7S1HG36-F1
#
_entry.id   AF-A0A7S1HG36-F1
#
_cell.length_a   1.000
_cell.length_b   1.000
_cell.length_c   1.000
_cell.angle_alpha   90.00
_cell.angle_beta   90.00
_cell.angle_gamma   90.00
#
_symmetry.space_group_name_H-M   'P 1'
#
loop_
_entity.id
_entity.type
_entity.pdbx_description
1 polymer ?
#
loop_
_entity_poly.entity_id
_entity_poly.type
_entity_poly.pdbx_seq_one_letter_code
_entity_poly.pdbx_strand_id
1 'polypeptide(L)'
;GAGEGGEAVNPFERRAVSMKHNVLGRVRSKKQLSKSVALARQEAFEARKQTLLVEKNQGGKASVFLDRRIGEDESIPEQDKMLMRFQKERMARAKRGSSLFAVDDDEEEDALTHGGAVLGEMSSFKERDRDWSDDSDDEKMDRDTVRDFHFGGGFE
;
A
#
# COMPACT_ATOMS: atom_id res chain seq x y z
N GLY A 1 -41.31 2.90 5.23
CA GLY A 1 -41.79 4.20 4.73
C GLY A 1 -40.67 5.21 4.86
N ALA A 2 -40.13 5.65 3.73
CA ALA A 2 -39.32 6.85 3.55
C ALA A 2 -39.50 7.23 2.08
N GLY A 3 -39.98 8.45 1.82
CA GLY A 3 -40.60 8.83 0.57
C GLY A 3 -39.66 8.85 -0.63
N GLU A 4 -40.04 8.15 -1.70
CA GLU A 4 -39.60 8.45 -3.06
C GLU A 4 -40.32 9.72 -3.56
N GLY A 5 -39.97 10.86 -2.95
CA GLY A 5 -40.25 12.16 -3.54
C GLY A 5 -39.17 12.46 -4.57
N GLY A 6 -39.24 11.84 -5.75
CA GLY A 6 -38.38 12.21 -6.85
C GLY A 6 -38.67 13.66 -7.23
N GLU A 7 -37.83 14.59 -6.78
CA GLU A 7 -37.94 16.01 -7.15
C GLU A 7 -38.05 16.10 -8.68
N ALA A 8 -39.09 16.79 -9.14
CA ALA A 8 -39.30 17.05 -10.55
C ALA A 8 -38.05 17.75 -11.09
N VAL A 9 -37.27 17.04 -11.90
CA VAL A 9 -35.99 17.57 -12.38
C VAL A 9 -36.25 18.80 -13.22
N ASN A 10 -35.65 19.91 -12.80
CA ASN A 10 -35.82 21.21 -13.42
C ASN A 10 -35.48 21.15 -14.93
N PRO A 11 -36.41 21.48 -15.85
CA PRO A 11 -36.16 21.42 -17.29
C PRO A 11 -35.12 22.44 -17.74
N PHE A 12 -34.93 23.55 -17.00
CA PHE A 12 -33.94 24.58 -17.33
C PHE A 12 -32.50 24.15 -17.03
N GLU A 13 -32.31 23.12 -16.21
CA GLU A 13 -30.99 22.59 -15.88
C GLU A 13 -30.49 21.57 -16.91
N ARG A 14 -31.36 21.12 -17.82
CA ARG A 14 -31.00 20.15 -18.86
C ARG A 14 -30.92 20.79 -20.22
N ARG A 15 -29.85 20.50 -20.95
CA ARG A 15 -29.74 20.80 -22.38
C ARG A 15 -30.07 19.54 -23.18
N ALA A 16 -31.16 19.61 -23.94
CA ALA A 16 -31.56 18.56 -24.86
C ALA A 16 -30.61 18.53 -26.08
N VAL A 17 -30.21 17.33 -26.51
CA VAL A 17 -29.38 17.13 -27.70
C VAL A 17 -30.16 16.30 -28.73
N SER A 18 -30.70 16.97 -29.75
CA SER A 18 -31.33 16.31 -30.88
C SER A 18 -30.30 15.81 -31.90
N MET A 19 -30.63 14.74 -32.62
CA MET A 19 -29.85 14.31 -33.79
C MET A 19 -30.48 14.90 -35.04
N LYS A 20 -29.65 15.22 -36.03
CA LYS A 20 -30.13 15.64 -37.35
C LYS A 20 -30.68 14.48 -38.18
N HIS A 21 -30.10 13.29 -38.01
CA HIS A 21 -30.47 12.07 -38.75
C HIS A 21 -30.66 10.90 -37.79
N ASN A 22 -31.63 10.03 -38.10
CA ASN A 22 -31.83 8.79 -37.38
C ASN A 22 -30.91 7.70 -37.98
N VAL A 23 -30.04 7.11 -37.16
CA VAL A 23 -29.13 6.04 -37.59
C VAL A 23 -29.63 4.75 -36.97
N LEU A 24 -29.99 3.78 -37.81
CA LEU A 24 -30.53 2.49 -37.38
C LEU A 24 -29.51 1.75 -36.50
N GLY A 25 -29.97 1.14 -35.40
CA GLY A 25 -29.13 0.39 -34.46
C GLY A 25 -28.39 1.23 -33.40
N ARG A 26 -28.44 2.57 -33.46
CA ARG A 26 -27.78 3.43 -32.46
C ARG A 26 -28.69 3.75 -31.28
N VAL A 27 -28.51 3.04 -30.17
CA VAL A 27 -29.15 3.36 -28.88
C VAL A 27 -28.30 4.37 -28.11
N ARG A 28 -28.91 5.46 -27.61
CA ARG A 28 -28.24 6.44 -26.74
C ARG A 28 -28.78 6.37 -25.32
N SER A 29 -27.90 6.53 -24.34
CA SER A 29 -28.33 6.60 -22.94
C SER A 29 -29.00 7.94 -22.61
N LYS A 30 -29.83 7.99 -21.57
CA LYS A 30 -30.48 9.23 -21.09
C LYS A 30 -29.48 10.36 -20.80
N LYS A 31 -28.27 10.00 -20.34
CA LYS A 31 -27.14 10.92 -20.09
C LYS A 31 -26.57 11.52 -21.39
N GLN A 32 -26.62 10.77 -22.50
CA GLN A 32 -26.19 11.26 -23.81
C GLN A 32 -27.27 12.11 -24.50
N LEU A 33 -28.54 11.88 -24.19
CA LEU A 33 -29.69 12.62 -24.74
C LEU A 33 -29.92 13.96 -24.04
N SER A 34 -29.69 14.00 -22.73
CA SER A 34 -29.85 15.20 -21.91
C SER A 34 -28.63 15.38 -21.01
N LYS A 35 -27.87 16.44 -21.25
CA LYS A 35 -26.75 16.82 -20.36
C LYS A 35 -27.28 17.83 -19.34
N SER A 36 -26.97 17.63 -18.06
CA SER A 36 -27.23 18.65 -17.04
C SER A 36 -26.19 19.75 -17.17
N VAL A 37 -26.63 20.97 -17.47
CA VAL A 37 -25.80 22.17 -17.56
C VAL A 37 -25.36 22.61 -16.16
N ALA A 38 -26.23 22.45 -15.16
CA ALA A 38 -25.91 22.80 -13.78
C ALA A 38 -24.74 21.96 -13.24
N LEU A 39 -24.82 20.63 -13.41
CA LEU A 39 -23.74 19.73 -13.00
C LEU A 39 -22.43 20.02 -13.74
N ALA A 40 -22.49 20.26 -15.06
CA ALA A 40 -21.30 20.59 -15.83
C ALA A 40 -20.66 21.92 -15.40
N ARG A 41 -21.46 22.92 -15.01
CA ARG A 41 -20.96 24.20 -14.47
C ARG A 41 -20.35 24.04 -13.08
N GLN A 42 -20.96 23.23 -12.23
CA GLN A 42 -20.44 22.90 -10.90
C GLN A 42 -19.09 22.20 -11.02
N GLU A 43 -19.00 21.15 -11.83
CA GLU A 43 -17.75 20.43 -12.10
C GLU A 43 -16.66 21.37 -12.64
N ALA A 44 -16.99 22.24 -13.59
CA ALA A 44 -16.05 23.23 -14.12
C ALA A 44 -15.64 24.30 -13.08
N PHE A 45 -16.49 24.60 -12.10
CA PHE A 45 -16.15 25.49 -11.00
C PHE A 45 -15.23 24.81 -9.99
N GLU A 46 -15.53 23.56 -9.63
CA GLU A 46 -14.70 22.73 -8.75
C GLU A 46 -13.31 22.51 -9.35
N ALA A 47 -13.21 22.19 -10.65
CA ALA A 47 -11.94 22.07 -11.35
C ALA A 47 -11.10 23.36 -11.23
N ARG A 48 -11.71 24.54 -11.45
CA ARG A 48 -11.02 25.83 -11.29
C ARG A 48 -10.61 26.11 -9.84
N LYS A 49 -11.41 25.65 -8.87
CA LYS A 49 -11.08 25.75 -7.44
C LYS A 49 -9.89 24.86 -7.06
N GLN A 50 -9.69 23.74 -7.74
CA GLN A 50 -8.53 22.86 -7.51
C GLN A 50 -7.28 23.31 -8.27
N THR A 51 -7.41 24.01 -9.40
CA THR A 51 -6.25 24.44 -10.22
C THR A 51 -5.94 25.93 -10.06
N LEU A 52 -6.71 26.81 -10.71
CA LEU A 52 -6.46 28.26 -10.77
C LEU A 52 -6.40 28.93 -9.39
N LEU A 53 -7.23 28.48 -8.44
CA LEU A 53 -7.19 29.01 -7.08
C LEU A 53 -5.88 28.65 -6.38
N VAL A 54 -5.39 27.42 -6.56
CA VAL A 54 -4.11 26.96 -6.01
C VAL A 54 -2.96 27.76 -6.61
N GLU A 55 -2.95 27.92 -7.93
CA GLU A 55 -1.96 28.75 -8.64
C GLU A 55 -1.97 30.21 -8.17
N LYS A 56 -3.15 30.82 -8.05
CA LYS A 56 -3.29 32.19 -7.53
C LYS A 56 -2.75 32.33 -6.11
N ASN A 57 -3.03 31.36 -5.24
CA ASN A 57 -2.56 31.34 -3.86
C ASN A 57 -1.04 31.10 -3.76
N GLN A 58 -0.43 30.54 -4.80
CA GLN A 58 1.02 30.38 -4.93
C GLN A 58 1.68 31.59 -5.60
N GLY A 59 0.93 32.37 -6.39
CA GLY A 59 1.39 33.60 -7.01
C GLY A 59 1.96 34.58 -5.99
N GLY A 60 3.24 34.92 -6.15
CA GLY A 60 3.98 35.80 -5.22
C GLY A 60 4.75 35.08 -4.11
N LYS A 61 4.64 33.75 -4.01
CA LYS A 61 5.49 32.95 -3.11
C LYS A 61 6.75 32.49 -3.87
N ALA A 62 7.91 32.68 -3.25
CA ALA A 62 9.20 32.26 -3.81
C ALA A 62 9.60 30.83 -3.41
N SER A 63 8.92 30.23 -2.43
CA SER A 63 9.21 28.89 -1.93
C SER A 63 8.07 27.90 -2.24
N VAL A 64 8.46 26.66 -2.54
CA VAL A 64 7.57 25.52 -2.75
C VAL A 64 7.98 24.42 -1.77
N PHE A 65 6.99 23.81 -1.11
CA PHE A 65 7.24 22.62 -0.30
C PHE A 65 7.43 21.42 -1.22
N LEU A 66 8.60 20.80 -1.15
CA LEU A 66 8.92 19.59 -1.90
C LEU A 66 9.02 18.43 -0.91
N ASP A 67 8.10 17.47 -1.01
CA ASP A 67 8.17 16.27 -0.21
C ASP A 67 9.25 15.32 -0.75
N ARG A 68 10.27 15.06 0.07
CA ARG A 68 11.40 14.17 -0.27
C ARG A 68 11.45 12.94 0.63
N ARG A 69 10.34 12.63 1.31
CA ARG A 69 10.22 11.43 2.15
C ARG A 69 10.33 10.18 1.28
N ILE A 70 10.91 9.13 1.84
CA ILE A 70 11.27 7.91 1.12
C ILE A 70 10.00 7.09 0.89
N GLY A 71 9.75 6.70 -0.36
CA GLY A 71 8.59 5.88 -0.71
C GLY A 71 7.26 6.61 -0.57
N GLU A 72 7.24 7.95 -0.69
CA GLU A 72 5.97 8.70 -0.75
C GLU A 72 5.54 9.05 -2.17
N ASP A 73 6.37 8.72 -3.16
CA ASP A 73 6.02 8.92 -4.57
C ASP A 73 4.85 8.01 -4.97
N GLU A 74 3.85 8.58 -5.65
CA GLU A 74 2.63 7.86 -6.05
C GLU A 74 2.90 6.78 -7.11
N SER A 75 4.02 6.87 -7.82
CA SER A 75 4.42 5.91 -8.86
C SER A 75 4.91 4.57 -8.31
N ILE A 76 5.23 4.47 -7.01
CA ILE A 76 5.84 3.29 -6.39
C ILE A 76 4.75 2.46 -5.69
N PRO A 77 4.67 1.13 -5.93
CA PRO A 77 3.72 0.27 -5.21
C PRO A 77 4.08 0.21 -3.72
N GLU A 78 3.09 -0.07 -2.87
CA GLU A 78 3.22 -0.01 -1.40
C GLU A 78 4.32 -0.93 -0.85
N GLN A 79 4.48 -2.11 -1.44
CA GLN A 79 5.51 -3.08 -1.05
C GLN A 79 6.92 -2.52 -1.27
N ASP A 80 7.15 -1.93 -2.45
CA ASP A 80 8.44 -1.33 -2.80
C ASP A 80 8.73 -0.10 -1.94
N LYS A 81 7.70 0.67 -1.55
CA LYS A 81 7.84 1.79 -0.60
C LYS A 81 8.36 1.31 0.75
N MET A 82 7.82 0.21 1.27
CA MET A 82 8.26 -0.38 2.54
C MET A 82 9.71 -0.90 2.44
N LEU A 83 10.06 -1.56 1.33
CA LEU A 83 11.41 -2.03 1.09
C LEU A 83 12.44 -0.88 1.01
N MET A 84 12.12 0.20 0.29
CA MET A 84 13.01 1.37 0.19
C MET A 84 13.24 2.06 1.54
N ARG A 85 12.19 2.16 2.37
CA ARG A 85 12.30 2.69 3.74
C ARG A 85 13.23 1.84 4.59
N PHE A 86 13.01 0.53 4.58
CA PHE A 86 13.83 -0.44 5.31
C PHE A 86 15.31 -0.39 4.89
N GLN A 87 15.58 -0.42 3.59
CA GLN A 87 16.95 -0.34 3.07
C GLN A 87 17.64 0.96 3.48
N LYS A 88 16.95 2.10 3.38
CA LYS A 88 17.53 3.39 3.77
C LYS A 88 17.74 3.50 5.28
N GLU A 89 16.86 2.92 6.08
CA GLU A 89 17.06 2.81 7.53
C GLU A 89 18.31 1.98 7.85
N ARG A 90 18.45 0.79 7.27
CA ARG A 90 19.66 -0.05 7.47
C ARG A 90 20.93 0.67 7.02
N MET A 91 20.91 1.33 5.86
CA MET A 91 22.04 2.12 5.38
C MET A 91 22.36 3.30 6.30
N ALA A 92 21.35 3.94 6.90
CA ALA A 92 21.56 5.03 7.85
C ALA A 92 22.13 4.53 9.18
N ARG A 93 21.66 3.38 9.69
CA ARG A 93 22.21 2.71 10.87
C ARG A 93 23.67 2.33 10.65
N ALA A 94 23.97 1.63 9.56
CA ALA A 94 25.34 1.24 9.19
C ALA A 94 26.29 2.45 9.08
N LYS A 95 25.82 3.58 8.54
CA LYS A 95 26.64 4.82 8.46
C LYS A 95 26.88 5.51 9.80
N ARG A 96 26.03 5.27 10.82
CA ARG A 96 26.17 5.86 12.16
C ARG A 96 27.09 5.04 13.07
N GLY A 97 27.65 3.92 12.58
CA GLY A 97 28.47 2.96 13.32
C GLY A 97 29.80 3.45 13.91
N SER A 98 29.92 4.71 14.34
CA SER A 98 31.07 5.16 15.12
C SER A 98 30.83 6.40 16.00
N SER A 99 29.58 6.78 16.29
CA SER A 99 29.33 7.90 17.21
C SER A 99 29.22 7.38 18.65
N LEU A 100 30.28 7.60 19.44
CA LEU A 100 30.46 7.82 20.90
C LEU A 100 29.39 7.42 21.96
N PHE A 101 28.23 6.91 21.58
CA PHE A 101 27.08 6.54 22.41
C PHE A 101 26.46 5.19 21.99
N ALA A 102 27.15 4.39 21.18
CA ALA A 102 26.77 2.99 20.93
C ALA A 102 27.17 2.15 22.15
N VAL A 103 26.24 2.00 23.10
CA VAL A 103 26.33 0.97 24.13
C VAL A 103 25.73 -0.28 23.48
N ASP A 104 26.62 -1.20 23.11
CA ASP A 104 26.38 -2.55 22.59
C ASP A 104 25.31 -2.67 21.49
N ASP A 105 25.68 -2.24 20.28
CA ASP A 105 25.17 -2.85 19.03
C ASP A 105 25.83 -4.23 18.91
N ASP A 106 25.47 -5.17 19.79
CA ASP A 106 25.77 -6.56 19.57
C ASP A 106 24.92 -7.04 18.38
N GLU A 107 25.54 -7.76 17.46
CA GLU A 107 24.98 -8.29 16.20
C GLU A 107 23.73 -9.20 16.37
N GLU A 108 23.18 -9.30 17.59
CA GLU A 108 22.05 -10.14 18.00
C GLU A 108 20.67 -9.59 17.58
N GLU A 109 20.47 -8.27 17.45
CA GLU A 109 19.14 -7.72 17.09
C GLU A 109 18.75 -7.92 15.61
N ASP A 110 19.72 -8.15 14.72
CA ASP A 110 19.49 -8.34 13.29
C ASP A 110 19.30 -9.81 12.88
N ALA A 111 19.30 -10.73 13.85
CA ALA A 111 19.11 -12.14 13.61
C ALA A 111 17.62 -12.52 13.60
N LEU A 112 17.22 -13.48 12.76
CA LEU A 112 15.81 -13.90 12.69
C LEU A 112 15.44 -14.60 14.02
N THR A 113 14.74 -13.89 14.91
CA THR A 113 14.34 -14.42 16.22
C THR A 113 12.92 -14.99 16.21
N HIS A 114 12.71 -16.17 16.80
CA HIS A 114 11.37 -16.71 17.07
C HIS A 114 11.29 -17.10 18.55
N GLY A 115 10.31 -16.56 19.29
CA GLY A 115 10.14 -16.87 20.72
C GLY A 115 11.27 -16.38 21.63
N GLY A 116 12.03 -15.35 21.23
CA GLY A 116 13.15 -14.81 22.01
C GLY A 116 14.49 -15.52 21.80
N ALA A 117 14.58 -16.45 20.85
CA ALA A 117 15.83 -17.12 20.47
C ALA A 117 16.19 -16.87 19.00
N VAL A 118 17.49 -16.75 18.71
CA VAL A 118 18.06 -16.48 17.38
C VAL A 118 18.10 -17.76 16.55
N LEU A 119 17.38 -17.81 15.42
CA LEU A 119 17.33 -18.99 14.53
C LEU A 119 18.65 -19.25 13.78
N GLY A 120 19.54 -18.25 13.66
CA GLY A 120 20.85 -18.42 13.04
C GLY A 120 21.74 -19.42 13.78
N GLU A 121 21.62 -19.48 15.11
CA GLU A 121 22.43 -20.34 15.97
C GLU A 121 21.98 -21.80 15.93
N MET A 122 20.68 -22.06 15.69
CA MET A 122 20.13 -23.42 15.48
C MET A 122 20.67 -24.13 14.23
N SER A 123 21.30 -23.41 13.29
CA SER A 123 21.92 -24.01 12.12
C SER A 123 23.15 -24.89 12.43
N SER A 124 23.66 -24.80 13.66
CA SER A 124 24.68 -25.70 14.21
C SER A 124 24.15 -27.09 14.61
N PHE A 125 22.92 -27.45 14.22
CA PHE A 125 22.46 -28.86 14.10
C PHE A 125 23.17 -29.60 12.94
N LYS A 126 24.50 -29.54 12.99
CA LYS A 126 25.46 -30.28 12.18
C LYS A 126 26.48 -30.79 13.18
N GLU A 127 26.35 -32.07 13.54
CA GLU A 127 27.37 -32.93 14.21
C GLU A 127 26.95 -33.64 15.51
N ARG A 128 25.65 -33.80 15.79
CA ARG A 128 25.17 -35.00 16.51
C ARG A 128 24.06 -35.64 15.68
N ASP A 129 24.29 -36.90 15.31
CA ASP A 129 23.30 -37.83 14.77
C ASP A 129 22.91 -37.65 13.29
N ARG A 130 23.92 -37.44 12.44
CA ARG A 130 23.83 -37.81 11.02
C ARG A 130 24.40 -39.20 10.80
N ASP A 131 23.67 -40.23 11.22
CA ASP A 131 23.77 -41.54 10.57
C ASP A 131 22.79 -41.53 9.39
N TRP A 132 23.25 -41.03 8.23
CA TRP A 132 22.48 -41.10 6.99
C TRP A 132 22.64 -42.49 6.39
N SER A 133 22.04 -43.48 7.04
CA SER A 133 21.78 -44.79 6.44
C SER A 133 20.48 -44.68 5.64
N ASP A 134 20.62 -44.53 4.33
CA ASP A 134 19.57 -44.51 3.31
C ASP A 134 18.91 -45.89 3.16
N ASP A 135 18.21 -46.38 4.19
CA ASP A 135 17.27 -47.50 4.07
C ASP A 135 16.40 -47.65 5.34
N SER A 136 15.27 -46.94 5.42
CA SER A 136 13.99 -47.44 5.96
C SER A 136 12.97 -46.30 6.11
N ASP A 137 11.79 -46.53 5.54
CA ASP A 137 10.54 -45.84 5.84
C ASP A 137 10.31 -45.73 7.38
N ASP A 138 9.72 -44.59 7.82
CA ASP A 138 9.18 -44.30 9.16
C ASP A 138 10.06 -43.60 10.23
N GLU A 139 10.89 -42.62 9.87
CA GLU A 139 11.38 -41.64 10.86
C GLU A 139 10.39 -40.48 11.04
N LYS A 140 9.40 -40.68 11.91
CA LYS A 140 8.57 -39.58 12.40
C LYS A 140 9.47 -38.63 13.18
N MET A 141 9.54 -37.37 12.75
CA MET A 141 10.19 -36.27 13.48
C MET A 141 9.86 -36.38 14.98
N ASP A 142 10.89 -36.33 15.81
CA ASP A 142 10.73 -36.55 17.25
C ASP A 142 9.72 -35.56 17.85
N ARG A 143 8.93 -36.05 18.80
CA ARG A 143 7.79 -35.31 19.38
C ARG A 143 8.24 -33.98 19.98
N ASP A 144 9.43 -33.97 20.59
CA ASP A 144 9.97 -32.77 21.22
C ASP A 144 10.40 -31.75 20.15
N THR A 145 10.93 -32.22 19.03
CA THR A 145 11.28 -31.37 17.88
C THR A 145 10.04 -30.73 17.25
N VAL A 146 8.95 -31.50 17.11
CA VAL A 146 7.67 -30.99 16.58
C VAL A 146 7.01 -30.02 17.56
N ARG A 147 7.10 -30.28 18.87
CA ARG A 147 6.55 -29.38 19.89
C ARG A 147 7.25 -28.03 19.89
N ASP A 148 8.57 -28.02 19.82
CA ASP A 148 9.36 -26.80 20.04
C ASP A 148 9.49 -25.95 18.76
N PHE A 149 9.42 -26.57 17.58
CA PHE A 149 9.74 -25.88 16.31
C PHE A 149 8.62 -25.89 15.27
N HIS A 150 7.51 -26.60 15.49
CA HIS A 150 6.39 -26.57 14.55
C HIS A 150 5.50 -25.35 14.80
N PHE A 151 5.27 -24.55 13.74
CA PHE A 151 4.58 -23.25 13.75
C PHE A 151 3.08 -23.31 14.15
N GLY A 152 2.61 -24.45 14.67
CA GLY A 152 1.21 -24.88 14.70
C GLY A 152 0.55 -24.95 16.09
N GLY A 153 1.01 -24.16 17.06
CA GLY A 153 0.25 -23.86 18.29
C GLY A 153 0.49 -24.78 19.48
N GLY A 154 1.04 -24.20 20.55
CA GLY A 154 1.21 -24.84 21.85
C GLY A 154 1.60 -23.82 22.92
N PHE A 155 0.69 -22.90 23.24
CA PHE A 155 0.73 -22.13 24.49
C PHE A 155 -0.34 -22.69 25.43
N GLU A 156 0.11 -23.36 26.49
CA GLU A 156 -0.43 -23.30 27.86
C GLU A 156 0.67 -23.68 28.85
#